data_AF-A0A0B0EF95-F1
#
_entry.id   AF-A0A0B0EF95-F1
#
_cell.length_a   1.000
_cell.length_b   1.000
_cell.length_c   1.000
_cell.angle_alpha   90.00
_cell.angle_beta   90.00
_cell.angle_gamma   90.00
#
_symmetry.space_group_name_H-M   'P 1'
#
loop_
_entity.id
_entity.type
_entity.pdbx_description
1 polymer ?
#
loop_
_entity_poly.entity_id
_entity_poly.type
_entity_poly.pdbx_seq_one_letter_code
_entity_poly.pdbx_strand_id
1 'polypeptide(L)'
;MFISIKTYVIVLLLFATLLPVALLRGFMYPLIQSDFKTMAMDNLKVIGHKQTDLVNTWMHERQKDLILVSSNPYIVNSVNFTLKDSEYQKTVWYLEKIVEEYGYKGAFVCNNKGVVTLATSEERVGVNISNMDFFKQAIQGKTFVSRIIPSKVSLINGFDKEELELSHIFVASPLKNEKKEIIGVVTLRVDVDMLSNLMQGKTYGETGETYLVGKDAYMLDESRFIKMLGKIEMVGKRSALGLKLITDNPIW
;
A
#
# COMPACT_ATOMS: atom_id res chain seq x y z
N MET A 1 -52.96 47.83 -31.83
CA MET A 1 -52.38 46.96 -32.88
C MET A 1 -52.95 45.56 -32.67
N PHE A 2 -54.01 45.20 -33.42
CA PHE A 2 -54.62 43.87 -33.29
C PHE A 2 -53.66 42.84 -33.87
N ILE A 3 -53.19 41.91 -33.03
CA ILE A 3 -52.37 40.80 -33.47
C ILE A 3 -53.23 39.94 -34.39
N SER A 4 -52.73 39.64 -35.60
CA SER A 4 -53.41 38.74 -36.53
C SER A 4 -53.60 37.38 -35.89
N ILE A 5 -54.78 36.76 -36.08
CA ILE A 5 -55.11 35.42 -35.55
C ILE A 5 -54.03 34.39 -35.90
N LYS A 6 -53.43 34.49 -37.09
CA LYS A 6 -52.32 33.62 -37.52
C LYS A 6 -51.10 33.75 -36.61
N THR A 7 -50.71 34.98 -36.26
CA THR A 7 -49.57 35.26 -35.38
C THR A 7 -49.83 34.77 -33.95
N TYR A 8 -51.06 34.95 -33.45
CA TYR A 8 -51.44 34.46 -32.13
C TYR A 8 -51.35 32.93 -32.03
N VAL A 9 -51.88 32.20 -33.03
CA VAL A 9 -51.82 30.73 -33.07
C VAL A 9 -50.37 30.25 -33.17
N ILE A 10 -49.52 30.90 -33.97
CA ILE A 10 -48.10 30.54 -34.09
C ILE A 10 -47.38 30.71 -32.75
N VAL A 11 -47.55 31.84 -32.07
CA VAL A 11 -46.90 32.11 -30.76
C VAL A 11 -47.38 31.12 -29.70
N LEU A 12 -48.68 30.80 -29.67
CA LEU A 12 -49.25 29.84 -28.72
C LEU A 12 -48.68 28.42 -28.94
N LEU A 13 -48.54 27.98 -30.19
CA LEU A 13 -47.89 26.70 -30.52
C LEU A 13 -46.39 26.69 -30.17
N LEU A 14 -45.71 27.83 -30.34
CA LEU A 14 -44.30 27.99 -29.98
C LEU A 14 -44.09 27.88 -28.46
N PHE A 15 -44.93 28.55 -27.66
CA PHE A 15 -44.90 28.41 -26.21
C PHE A 15 -45.32 27.01 -25.76
N ALA A 16 -46.32 26.39 -26.39
CA ALA A 16 -46.75 25.04 -26.05
C ALA A 16 -45.64 23.99 -26.24
N THR A 17 -44.72 24.19 -27.18
CA THR A 17 -43.59 23.27 -27.42
C THR A 17 -42.35 23.62 -26.60
N LEU A 18 -42.02 24.91 -26.43
CA LEU A 18 -40.82 25.34 -25.70
C LEU A 18 -40.98 25.36 -24.18
N LEU A 19 -42.15 25.70 -23.66
CA LEU A 19 -42.38 25.81 -22.22
C LEU A 19 -42.15 24.48 -21.49
N PRO A 20 -42.66 23.32 -21.97
CA PRO A 20 -42.37 22.04 -21.33
C PRO A 20 -40.88 21.70 -21.34
N VAL A 21 -40.16 21.99 -22.42
CA VAL A 21 -38.70 21.75 -22.52
C VAL A 21 -37.94 22.65 -21.55
N ALA A 22 -38.31 23.92 -21.43
CA ALA A 22 -37.70 24.86 -20.50
C ALA A 22 -37.97 24.47 -19.05
N LEU A 23 -39.19 24.01 -18.73
CA LEU A 23 -39.56 23.51 -17.41
C LEU A 23 -38.82 22.21 -17.08
N LEU A 24 -38.77 21.25 -18.01
CA LEU A 24 -37.98 20.02 -17.85
C LEU A 24 -36.51 20.35 -17.61
N ARG A 25 -35.93 21.29 -18.36
CA ARG A 25 -34.54 21.70 -18.17
C ARG A 25 -34.34 22.41 -16.83
N GLY A 26 -35.26 23.27 -16.41
CA GLY A 26 -35.15 24.02 -15.16
C GLY A 26 -35.27 23.13 -13.92
N PHE A 27 -36.19 22.17 -13.92
CA PHE A 27 -36.48 21.33 -12.75
C PHE A 27 -35.77 19.98 -12.78
N MET A 28 -35.70 19.33 -13.94
CA MET A 28 -35.23 17.95 -14.06
C MET A 28 -33.71 17.84 -14.19
N TYR A 29 -33.06 18.81 -14.85
CA TYR A 29 -31.61 18.80 -15.02
C TYR A 29 -30.85 18.87 -13.69
N PRO A 30 -31.17 19.77 -12.73
CA PRO A 30 -30.48 19.81 -11.45
C PRO A 30 -30.67 18.52 -10.63
N LEU A 31 -31.87 17.94 -10.68
CA LEU A 31 -32.19 16.69 -10.00
C LEU A 31 -31.33 15.54 -10.55
N ILE A 32 -31.34 15.36 -11.88
CA ILE A 32 -30.56 14.33 -12.58
C ILE A 32 -29.06 14.50 -12.30
N GLN A 33 -28.54 15.73 -12.32
CA GLN A 33 -27.12 15.98 -12.05
C GLN A 33 -26.74 15.62 -10.60
N SER A 34 -27.59 15.97 -9.63
CA SER A 34 -27.39 15.61 -8.23
C SER A 34 -27.42 14.09 -8.02
N ASP A 35 -28.37 13.41 -8.65
CA ASP A 35 -28.50 11.95 -8.54
C ASP A 35 -27.30 11.25 -9.18
N PHE A 36 -26.87 11.66 -10.38
CA PHE A 36 -25.66 11.12 -11.00
C PHE A 36 -24.41 11.37 -10.16
N LYS A 37 -24.27 12.56 -9.57
CA LYS A 37 -23.16 12.88 -8.67
C LYS A 37 -23.17 11.98 -7.43
N THR A 38 -24.34 11.75 -6.86
CA THR A 38 -24.51 10.90 -5.68
C THR A 38 -24.17 9.44 -6.01
N MET A 39 -24.68 8.92 -7.13
CA MET A 39 -24.33 7.59 -7.63
C MET A 39 -22.83 7.43 -7.89
N ALA A 40 -22.20 8.43 -8.51
CA ALA A 40 -20.75 8.41 -8.74
C ALA A 40 -19.98 8.40 -7.41
N MET A 41 -20.37 9.22 -6.44
CA MET A 41 -19.76 9.26 -5.11
C MET A 41 -19.92 7.94 -4.36
N ASP A 42 -21.11 7.34 -4.41
CA ASP A 42 -21.37 6.08 -3.73
C ASP A 42 -20.61 4.92 -4.38
N ASN A 43 -20.47 4.91 -5.71
CA ASN A 43 -19.59 3.98 -6.40
C ASN A 43 -18.12 4.12 -5.96
N LEU A 44 -17.63 5.36 -5.83
CA LEU A 44 -16.26 5.63 -5.35
C LEU A 44 -16.06 5.17 -3.89
N LYS A 45 -17.06 5.35 -3.02
CA LYS A 45 -17.01 4.82 -1.64
C LYS A 45 -16.94 3.29 -1.63
N VAL A 46 -17.75 2.62 -2.44
CA VAL A 46 -17.72 1.16 -2.57
C VAL A 46 -16.35 0.68 -3.06
N ILE A 47 -15.75 1.39 -4.02
CA ILE A 47 -14.38 1.11 -4.49
C ILE A 47 -13.37 1.29 -3.36
N GLY A 48 -13.44 2.41 -2.62
CA GLY A 48 -12.55 2.68 -1.49
C GLY A 48 -12.65 1.61 -0.39
N HIS A 49 -13.86 1.14 -0.06
CA HIS A 49 -14.05 0.03 0.87
C HIS A 49 -13.44 -1.27 0.36
N LYS A 50 -13.67 -1.64 -0.91
CA LYS A 50 -13.07 -2.84 -1.51
C LYS A 50 -11.55 -2.79 -1.51
N GLN A 51 -10.97 -1.62 -1.77
CA GLN A 51 -9.52 -1.41 -1.73
C GLN A 51 -8.98 -1.51 -0.30
N THR A 52 -9.72 -1.02 0.69
CA THR A 52 -9.39 -1.21 2.10
C THR A 52 -9.38 -2.69 2.48
N ASP A 53 -10.38 -3.46 2.05
CA ASP A 53 -10.46 -4.90 2.30
C ASP A 53 -9.31 -5.66 1.62
N LEU A 54 -8.95 -5.26 0.39
CA LEU A 54 -7.83 -5.82 -0.37
C LEU A 54 -6.50 -5.62 0.39
N VAL A 55 -6.23 -4.40 0.86
CA VAL A 55 -5.01 -4.09 1.62
C VAL A 55 -4.99 -4.81 2.95
N ASN A 56 -6.10 -4.83 3.69
CA ASN A 56 -6.19 -5.53 4.97
C ASN A 56 -5.95 -7.03 4.79
N THR A 57 -6.55 -7.63 3.75
CA THR A 57 -6.36 -9.05 3.43
C THR A 57 -4.91 -9.33 3.11
N TRP A 58 -4.30 -8.53 2.22
CA TRP A 58 -2.90 -8.70 1.84
C TRP A 58 -1.96 -8.58 3.05
N MET A 59 -2.16 -7.58 3.92
CA MET A 59 -1.36 -7.42 5.15
C MET A 59 -1.52 -8.63 6.06
N HIS A 60 -2.74 -9.12 6.22
CA HIS A 60 -3.05 -10.25 7.09
C HIS A 60 -2.45 -11.57 6.57
N GLU A 61 -2.43 -11.77 5.25
CA GLU A 61 -1.74 -12.92 4.63
C GLU A 61 -0.24 -12.89 4.93
N ARG A 62 0.43 -11.75 4.79
CA ARG A 62 1.87 -11.65 5.12
C ARG A 62 2.16 -11.94 6.59
N GLN A 63 1.26 -11.53 7.49
CA GLN A 63 1.35 -11.90 8.91
C GLN A 63 1.19 -13.41 9.12
N LYS A 64 0.22 -14.03 8.45
CA LYS A 64 -0.01 -15.49 8.51
C LYS A 64 1.18 -16.28 7.97
N ASP A 65 1.75 -15.87 6.86
CA ASP A 65 2.96 -16.47 6.27
C ASP A 65 4.08 -16.46 7.32
N LEU A 66 4.31 -15.32 7.97
CA LEU A 66 5.37 -15.21 8.96
C LEU A 66 5.06 -15.96 10.26
N ILE A 67 3.80 -16.10 10.66
CA ILE A 67 3.41 -16.95 11.79
C ILE A 67 3.79 -18.41 11.52
N LEU A 68 3.53 -18.91 10.30
CA LEU A 68 3.93 -20.26 9.91
C LEU A 68 5.45 -20.43 9.93
N VAL A 69 6.19 -19.47 9.35
CA VAL A 69 7.67 -19.45 9.37
C VAL A 69 8.20 -19.41 10.80
N SER A 70 7.60 -18.59 11.68
CA SER A 70 8.01 -18.46 13.08
C SER A 70 7.76 -19.71 13.93
N SER A 71 6.91 -20.61 13.44
CA SER A 71 6.59 -21.89 14.09
C SER A 71 7.47 -23.04 13.59
N ASN A 72 8.33 -22.80 12.58
CA ASN A 72 9.23 -23.81 12.04
C ASN A 72 10.42 -24.03 12.99
N PRO A 73 10.69 -25.27 13.46
CA PRO A 73 11.79 -25.56 14.37
C PRO A 73 13.17 -25.12 13.87
N TYR A 74 13.43 -25.19 12.56
CA TYR A 74 14.69 -24.70 11.98
C TYR A 74 14.88 -23.20 12.21
N ILE A 75 13.81 -22.41 12.07
CA ILE A 75 13.84 -20.97 12.33
C ILE A 75 13.97 -20.69 13.83
N VAL A 76 13.18 -21.36 14.67
CA VAL A 76 13.21 -21.18 16.13
C VAL A 76 14.61 -21.46 16.69
N ASN A 77 15.24 -22.56 16.26
CA ASN A 77 16.57 -22.94 16.72
C ASN A 77 17.68 -22.02 16.18
N SER A 78 17.43 -21.32 15.06
CA SER A 78 18.41 -20.43 14.44
C SER A 78 18.75 -19.16 15.21
N VAL A 79 17.97 -18.84 16.24
CA VAL A 79 18.20 -17.69 17.12
C VAL A 79 19.60 -17.69 17.73
N ASN A 80 20.18 -18.87 17.99
CA ASN A 80 21.51 -19.00 18.60
C ASN A 80 22.59 -19.47 17.61
N PHE A 81 22.29 -19.54 16.31
CA PHE A 81 23.28 -19.96 15.33
C PHE A 81 24.37 -18.90 15.14
N THR A 82 25.52 -19.42 14.74
CA THR A 82 26.71 -18.72 14.30
C THR A 82 27.05 -19.19 12.89
N LEU A 83 27.89 -18.44 12.17
CA LEU A 83 28.33 -18.81 10.82
C LEU A 83 29.04 -20.17 10.73
N LYS A 84 29.46 -20.74 11.87
CA LYS A 84 30.16 -22.03 11.94
C LYS A 84 29.21 -23.23 12.09
N ASP A 85 27.94 -22.99 12.41
CA ASP A 85 26.98 -24.06 12.63
C ASP A 85 26.58 -24.71 11.30
N SER A 86 26.59 -26.04 11.24
CA SER A 86 26.25 -26.80 10.03
C SER A 86 24.83 -26.53 9.51
N GLU A 87 23.92 -26.16 10.40
CA GLU A 87 22.52 -25.86 10.15
C GLU A 87 22.30 -24.41 9.68
N TYR A 88 23.29 -23.52 9.84
CA TYR A 88 23.17 -22.11 9.46
C TYR A 88 22.82 -21.98 7.99
N GLN A 89 23.63 -22.57 7.10
CA GLN A 89 23.45 -22.45 5.65
C GLN A 89 22.14 -23.10 5.16
N LYS A 90 21.73 -24.21 5.78
CA LYS A 90 20.44 -24.85 5.46
C LYS A 90 19.26 -23.95 5.82
N THR A 91 19.38 -23.21 6.91
CA THR A 91 18.32 -22.31 7.38
C THR A 91 18.28 -21.01 6.56
N VAL A 92 19.44 -20.48 6.17
CA VAL A 92 19.52 -19.37 5.21
C VAL A 92 18.87 -19.77 3.89
N TRP A 93 19.24 -20.93 3.33
CA TRP A 93 18.64 -21.45 2.10
C TRP A 93 17.11 -21.58 2.19
N TYR A 94 16.59 -22.06 3.32
CA TYR A 94 15.15 -22.14 3.54
C TYR A 94 14.47 -20.76 3.55
N LEU A 95 15.09 -19.77 4.20
CA LEU A 95 14.60 -18.39 4.17
C LEU A 95 14.70 -17.77 2.78
N GLU A 96 15.78 -18.02 2.04
CA GLU A 96 15.93 -17.58 0.65
C GLU A 96 14.83 -18.15 -0.23
N LYS A 97 14.46 -19.42 -0.04
CA LYS A 97 13.32 -20.03 -0.75
C LYS A 97 11.99 -19.36 -0.42
N ILE A 98 11.75 -18.99 0.83
CA ILE A 98 10.55 -18.20 1.19
C ILE A 98 10.59 -16.83 0.53
N VAL A 99 11.75 -16.18 0.54
CA VAL A 99 11.92 -14.86 -0.07
C VAL A 99 11.67 -14.90 -1.57
N GLU A 100 12.18 -15.91 -2.26
CA GLU A 100 12.01 -16.12 -3.70
C GLU A 100 10.55 -16.44 -4.07
N GLU A 101 9.96 -17.47 -3.46
CA GLU A 101 8.62 -17.98 -3.82
C GLU A 101 7.50 -16.95 -3.55
N TYR A 102 7.64 -16.15 -2.49
CA TYR A 102 6.66 -15.14 -2.14
C TYR A 102 7.02 -13.73 -2.65
N GLY A 103 8.16 -13.56 -3.35
CA GLY A 103 8.58 -12.26 -3.89
C GLY A 103 8.95 -11.22 -2.83
N TYR A 104 9.47 -11.65 -1.67
CA TYR A 104 10.00 -10.73 -0.66
C TYR A 104 11.39 -10.23 -1.04
N LYS A 105 11.88 -9.20 -0.34
CA LYS A 105 13.22 -8.63 -0.55
C LYS A 105 14.28 -9.15 0.41
N GLY A 106 13.88 -9.93 1.40
CA GLY A 106 14.81 -10.56 2.33
C GLY A 106 14.12 -11.02 3.61
N ALA A 107 14.83 -11.85 4.36
CA ALA A 107 14.41 -12.33 5.65
C ALA A 107 15.59 -12.38 6.61
N PHE A 108 15.31 -12.23 7.90
CA PHE A 108 16.32 -12.38 8.93
C PHE A 108 15.72 -12.78 10.27
N VAL A 109 16.55 -13.37 11.11
CA VAL A 109 16.27 -13.76 12.50
C VAL A 109 17.19 -12.97 13.42
N CYS A 110 16.65 -12.48 14.53
CA CYS A 110 17.42 -11.87 15.60
C CYS A 110 17.12 -12.50 16.96
N ASN A 111 18.07 -12.38 17.86
CA ASN A 111 17.88 -12.79 19.25
C ASN A 111 16.98 -11.83 20.04
N ASN A 112 16.66 -12.19 21.28
CA ASN A 112 15.83 -11.39 22.18
C ASN A 112 16.43 -10.02 22.57
N LYS A 113 17.69 -9.75 22.25
CA LYS A 113 18.34 -8.44 22.40
C LYS A 113 18.30 -7.61 21.11
N GLY A 114 17.73 -8.14 20.04
CA GLY A 114 17.61 -7.46 18.75
C GLY A 114 18.90 -7.49 17.92
N VAL A 115 19.85 -8.38 18.20
CA VAL A 115 21.01 -8.59 17.32
C VAL A 115 20.65 -9.64 16.28
N VAL A 116 20.79 -9.30 15.00
CA VAL A 116 20.54 -10.21 13.88
C VAL A 116 21.57 -11.35 13.91
N THR A 117 21.10 -12.59 13.96
CA THR A 117 21.94 -13.79 14.03
C THR A 117 22.00 -14.54 12.71
N LEU A 118 20.96 -14.44 11.89
CA LEU A 118 20.87 -15.09 10.59
C LEU A 118 20.11 -14.17 9.62
N ALA A 119 20.57 -14.06 8.38
CA ALA A 119 19.90 -13.27 7.36
C ALA A 119 20.15 -13.83 5.96
N THR A 120 19.22 -13.61 5.04
CA THR A 120 19.41 -13.87 3.59
C THR A 120 20.36 -12.87 2.93
N SER A 121 20.73 -11.81 3.65
CA SER A 121 21.68 -10.79 3.23
C SER A 121 22.74 -10.71 4.31
N GLU A 122 23.95 -11.21 4.00
CA GLU A 122 25.02 -11.43 4.98
C GLU A 122 25.43 -10.13 5.70
N GLU A 123 25.38 -8.99 5.01
CA GLU A 123 25.66 -7.66 5.57
C GLU A 123 24.75 -7.26 6.76
N ARG A 124 23.61 -7.94 6.94
CA ARG A 124 22.72 -7.69 8.08
C ARG A 124 23.11 -8.45 9.35
N VAL A 125 23.92 -9.50 9.26
CA VAL A 125 24.30 -10.30 10.43
C VAL A 125 25.09 -9.42 11.40
N GLY A 126 24.73 -9.45 12.68
CA GLY A 126 25.32 -8.63 13.73
C GLY A 126 24.71 -7.24 13.89
N VAL A 127 23.84 -6.78 12.97
CA VAL A 127 23.16 -5.48 13.10
C VAL A 127 22.20 -5.49 14.30
N ASN A 128 22.21 -4.41 15.08
CA ASN A 128 21.29 -4.22 16.20
C ASN A 128 20.02 -3.47 15.75
N ILE A 129 18.88 -4.13 15.88
CA ILE A 129 17.54 -3.63 15.52
C ILE A 129 16.63 -3.43 16.74
N SER A 130 17.16 -3.49 17.96
CA SER A 130 16.39 -3.36 19.21
C SER A 130 15.55 -2.07 19.30
N ASN A 131 16.00 -1.01 18.64
CA ASN A 131 15.32 0.28 18.62
C ASN A 131 14.18 0.36 17.60
N MET A 132 14.10 -0.57 16.65
CA MET A 132 13.09 -0.59 15.61
C MET A 132 11.72 -0.96 16.18
N ASP A 133 10.67 -0.26 15.72
CA ASP A 133 9.30 -0.46 16.22
C ASP A 133 8.81 -1.90 16.00
N PHE A 134 9.03 -2.46 14.80
CA PHE A 134 8.61 -3.83 14.51
C PHE A 134 9.25 -4.87 15.44
N PHE A 135 10.50 -4.66 15.86
CA PHE A 135 11.14 -5.54 16.85
C PHE A 135 10.50 -5.37 18.23
N LYS A 136 10.29 -4.13 18.67
CA LYS A 136 9.65 -3.82 19.97
C LYS A 136 8.25 -4.42 20.09
N GLN A 137 7.47 -4.40 19.01
CA GLN A 137 6.15 -5.02 18.99
C GLN A 137 6.24 -6.55 18.97
N ALA A 138 7.12 -7.11 18.13
CA ALA A 138 7.28 -8.55 18.00
C ALA A 138 7.81 -9.22 19.28
N ILE A 139 8.79 -8.61 19.96
CA ILE A 139 9.35 -9.16 21.20
C ILE A 139 8.33 -9.15 22.36
N GLN A 140 7.25 -8.37 22.26
CA GLN A 140 6.11 -8.40 23.18
C GLN A 140 5.08 -9.50 22.83
N GLY A 141 5.37 -10.33 21.83
CA GLY A 141 4.54 -11.47 21.45
C GLY A 141 3.52 -11.20 20.36
N LYS A 142 3.58 -10.04 19.69
CA LYS A 142 2.63 -9.64 18.65
C LYS A 142 3.26 -9.70 17.26
N THR A 143 2.67 -10.46 16.34
CA THR A 143 3.04 -10.34 14.93
C THR A 143 2.64 -8.94 14.44
N PHE A 144 3.58 -8.21 13.87
CA PHE A 144 3.43 -6.78 13.59
C PHE A 144 3.92 -6.43 12.19
N VAL A 145 3.25 -5.45 11.58
CA VAL A 145 3.62 -4.87 10.28
C VAL A 145 4.04 -3.43 10.53
N SER A 146 5.26 -3.07 10.11
CA SER A 146 5.77 -1.72 10.29
C SER A 146 5.03 -0.70 9.43
N ARG A 147 5.21 0.58 9.76
CA ARG A 147 4.99 1.64 8.77
C ARG A 147 5.92 1.44 7.57
N ILE A 148 5.55 2.03 6.44
CA ILE A 148 6.44 2.13 5.29
C ILE A 148 7.62 3.03 5.67
N ILE A 149 8.83 2.56 5.36
CA ILE A 149 10.07 3.28 5.60
C ILE A 149 10.98 3.22 4.36
N PRO A 150 11.74 4.28 4.09
CA PRO A 150 12.71 4.27 3.00
C PRO A 150 13.94 3.43 3.38
N SER A 151 14.50 2.72 2.41
CA SER A 151 15.74 1.98 2.60
C SER A 151 16.91 2.92 2.85
N LYS A 152 17.72 2.63 3.87
CA LYS A 152 18.99 3.33 4.13
C LYS A 152 20.17 2.77 3.33
N VAL A 153 19.93 1.66 2.61
CA VAL A 153 20.93 0.97 1.78
C VAL A 153 20.40 0.83 0.36
N SER A 154 21.30 0.73 -0.61
CA SER A 154 20.96 0.42 -2.00
C SER A 154 20.29 -0.96 -2.06
N LEU A 155 19.20 -1.08 -2.80
CA LEU A 155 18.50 -2.35 -3.00
C LEU A 155 18.11 -2.54 -4.45
N ILE A 156 17.90 -3.80 -4.83
CA ILE A 156 17.38 -4.15 -6.15
C ILE A 156 15.87 -3.87 -6.18
N ASN A 157 15.45 -2.93 -7.04
CA ASN A 157 14.06 -2.57 -7.28
C ASN A 157 13.31 -3.63 -8.13
N GLY A 158 12.04 -3.39 -8.46
CA GLY A 158 11.24 -4.28 -9.33
C GLY A 158 11.71 -4.41 -10.79
N PHE A 159 12.79 -3.72 -11.19
CA PHE A 159 13.38 -3.75 -12.53
C PHE A 159 14.83 -4.26 -12.54
N ASP A 160 15.22 -5.01 -11.50
CA ASP A 160 16.56 -5.57 -11.31
C ASP A 160 17.68 -4.50 -11.30
N LYS A 161 17.38 -3.30 -10.79
CA LYS A 161 18.34 -2.20 -10.66
C LYS A 161 18.52 -1.80 -9.21
N GLU A 162 19.76 -1.49 -8.85
CA GLU A 162 20.07 -0.88 -7.57
C GLU A 162 19.48 0.53 -7.46
N GLU A 163 18.75 0.77 -6.37
CA GLU A 163 18.07 2.01 -6.06
C GLU A 163 18.14 2.27 -4.54
N LEU A 164 18.55 3.49 -4.19
CA LEU A 164 18.52 3.98 -2.81
C LEU A 164 17.10 4.41 -2.42
N GLU A 165 16.82 4.43 -1.12
CA GLU A 165 15.56 4.94 -0.57
C GLU A 165 14.30 4.16 -0.99
N LEU A 166 14.45 2.92 -1.46
CA LEU A 166 13.32 2.06 -1.75
C LEU A 166 12.41 1.86 -0.52
N SER A 167 11.15 2.26 -0.69
CA SER A 167 10.11 2.12 0.31
C SER A 167 9.82 0.64 0.57
N HIS A 168 9.86 0.24 1.83
CA HIS A 168 9.64 -1.13 2.24
C HIS A 168 8.89 -1.20 3.57
N ILE A 169 8.33 -2.38 3.82
CA ILE A 169 7.63 -2.74 5.06
C ILE A 169 8.37 -3.91 5.69
N PHE A 170 8.43 -3.94 7.01
CA PHE A 170 8.85 -5.12 7.77
C PHE A 170 7.64 -5.79 8.40
N VAL A 171 7.53 -7.10 8.18
CA VAL A 171 6.60 -7.96 8.92
C VAL A 171 7.44 -8.74 9.91
N ALA A 172 7.12 -8.67 11.19
CA ALA A 172 7.91 -9.28 12.26
C ALA A 172 7.03 -10.18 13.14
N SER A 173 7.52 -11.35 13.54
CA SER A 173 6.81 -12.29 14.39
C SER A 173 7.72 -12.82 15.50
N PRO A 174 7.22 -12.99 16.74
CA PRO A 174 8.00 -13.59 17.82
C PRO A 174 8.37 -15.04 17.50
N LEU A 175 9.61 -15.41 17.80
CA LEU A 175 10.04 -16.80 17.86
C LEU A 175 9.88 -17.29 19.30
N LYS A 176 9.09 -18.35 19.47
CA LYS A 176 8.79 -18.94 20.77
C LYS A 176 9.40 -20.32 20.86
N ASN A 177 10.06 -20.62 21.98
CA ASN A 177 10.54 -21.97 22.27
C ASN A 177 9.37 -22.89 22.71
N GLU A 178 9.67 -24.15 22.99
CA GLU A 178 8.68 -25.14 23.46
C GLU A 178 7.96 -24.73 24.76
N LYS A 179 8.62 -23.92 25.61
CA LYS A 179 8.06 -23.35 26.84
C LYS A 179 7.22 -22.09 26.59
N LYS A 180 6.99 -21.72 25.33
CA LYS A 180 6.30 -20.49 24.88
C LYS A 180 7.01 -19.20 25.26
N GLU A 181 8.29 -19.26 25.64
CA GLU A 181 9.11 -18.09 25.93
C GLU A 181 9.59 -17.47 24.62
N ILE A 182 9.54 -16.14 24.52
CA ILE A 182 10.01 -15.43 23.33
C ILE A 182 11.54 -15.36 23.38
N ILE A 183 12.19 -16.04 22.44
CA ILE A 183 13.64 -16.15 22.38
C ILE A 183 14.26 -15.25 21.31
N GLY A 184 13.46 -14.75 20.37
CA GLY A 184 13.90 -13.93 19.27
C GLY A 184 12.75 -13.45 18.41
N VAL A 185 13.09 -12.89 17.24
CA VAL A 185 12.12 -12.39 16.26
C VAL A 185 12.58 -12.80 14.87
N VAL A 186 11.66 -13.32 14.05
CA VAL A 186 11.85 -13.48 12.61
C VAL A 186 11.18 -12.31 11.91
N THR A 187 11.81 -11.79 10.86
CA THR A 187 11.33 -10.64 10.11
C THR A 187 11.46 -10.88 8.62
N LEU A 188 10.42 -10.50 7.87
CA LEU A 188 10.42 -10.42 6.40
C LEU A 188 10.46 -8.95 5.99
N ARG A 189 11.21 -8.67 4.92
CA ARG A 189 11.24 -7.39 4.24
C ARG A 189 10.40 -7.47 2.97
N VAL A 190 9.37 -6.64 2.90
CA VAL A 190 8.44 -6.60 1.76
C VAL A 190 8.60 -5.27 1.03
N ASP A 191 8.71 -5.32 -0.30
CA ASP A 191 8.75 -4.13 -1.14
C ASP A 191 7.36 -3.48 -1.23
N VAL A 192 7.31 -2.15 -1.15
CA VAL A 192 6.07 -1.39 -1.38
C VAL A 192 5.59 -1.50 -2.82
N ASP A 193 6.45 -1.84 -3.77
CA ASP A 193 6.06 -2.13 -5.15
C ASP A 193 5.00 -3.24 -5.22
N MET A 194 5.06 -4.25 -4.33
CA MET A 194 4.03 -5.30 -4.27
C MET A 194 2.66 -4.74 -3.86
N LEU A 195 2.63 -3.85 -2.86
CA LEU A 195 1.42 -3.19 -2.42
C LEU A 195 0.89 -2.21 -3.47
N SER A 196 1.79 -1.49 -4.15
CA SER A 196 1.44 -0.55 -5.22
C SER A 196 0.82 -1.27 -6.41
N ASN A 197 1.40 -2.40 -6.83
CA ASN A 197 0.85 -3.24 -7.88
C ASN A 197 -0.53 -3.81 -7.51
N LEU A 198 -0.73 -4.17 -6.24
CA LEU A 198 -2.02 -4.61 -5.73
C LEU A 198 -3.08 -3.51 -5.83
N MET A 199 -2.75 -2.28 -5.37
CA MET A 199 -3.64 -1.11 -5.46
C MET A 199 -3.99 -0.75 -6.90
N GLN A 200 -3.00 -0.84 -7.81
CA GLN A 200 -3.16 -0.52 -9.22
C GLN A 200 -3.75 -1.65 -10.08
N GLY A 201 -3.90 -2.86 -9.51
CA GLY A 201 -4.38 -4.04 -10.24
C GLY A 201 -5.78 -3.88 -10.85
N LYS A 202 -6.54 -2.88 -10.40
CA LYS A 202 -7.80 -2.49 -11.03
C LYS A 202 -7.92 -0.97 -11.15
N THR A 203 -8.06 -0.51 -12.39
CA THR A 203 -8.32 0.89 -12.72
C THR A 203 -9.81 1.13 -12.89
N TYR A 204 -10.30 2.26 -12.39
CA TYR A 204 -11.72 2.62 -12.44
C TYR A 204 -11.91 3.84 -13.33
N GLY A 205 -12.48 3.61 -14.51
CA GLY A 205 -12.57 4.63 -15.55
C GLY A 205 -11.19 5.01 -16.13
N GLU A 206 -11.15 6.12 -16.86
CA GLU A 206 -9.94 6.59 -17.53
C GLU A 206 -9.04 7.42 -16.61
N THR A 207 -9.65 8.21 -15.73
CA THR A 207 -8.97 9.20 -14.88
C THR A 207 -8.83 8.77 -13.42
N GLY A 208 -9.46 7.65 -13.01
CA GLY A 208 -9.46 7.20 -11.63
C GLY A 208 -8.11 6.61 -11.19
N GLU A 209 -7.78 6.83 -9.94
CA GLU A 209 -6.68 6.22 -9.21
C GLU A 209 -7.13 5.93 -7.78
N THR A 210 -6.62 4.86 -7.20
CA THR A 210 -6.68 4.62 -5.76
C THR A 210 -5.26 4.66 -5.24
N TYR A 211 -5.06 5.33 -4.11
CA TYR A 211 -3.77 5.45 -3.45
C TYR A 211 -3.95 5.33 -1.95
N LEU A 212 -2.85 5.08 -1.25
CA LEU A 212 -2.76 5.04 0.19
C LEU A 212 -2.08 6.31 0.70
N VAL A 213 -2.60 6.86 1.80
CA VAL A 213 -2.07 8.09 2.41
C VAL A 213 -1.70 7.87 3.87
N GLY A 214 -0.50 8.32 4.23
CA GLY A 214 0.01 8.31 5.60
C GLY A 214 -0.67 9.40 6.43
N LYS A 215 -0.58 9.28 7.75
CA LYS A 215 -1.10 10.32 8.67
C LYS A 215 -0.39 11.66 8.51
N ASP A 216 0.80 11.66 7.92
CA ASP A 216 1.62 12.81 7.54
C ASP A 216 1.26 13.39 6.15
N ALA A 217 0.17 12.90 5.55
CA ALA A 217 -0.33 13.27 4.22
C ALA A 217 0.59 12.91 3.05
N TYR A 218 1.62 12.08 3.28
CA TYR A 218 2.42 11.53 2.21
C TYR A 218 1.75 10.31 1.59
N MET A 219 1.89 10.18 0.27
CA MET A 219 1.47 8.98 -0.44
C MET A 219 2.32 7.79 0.02
N LEU A 220 1.71 6.61 0.17
CA LEU A 220 2.35 5.42 0.72
C LEU A 220 2.69 4.37 -0.34
N ASP A 221 1.97 4.39 -1.45
CA ASP A 221 2.16 3.55 -2.63
C ASP A 221 2.63 4.39 -3.82
N GLU A 222 2.99 3.72 -4.91
CA GLU A 222 3.33 4.39 -6.16
C GLU A 222 2.10 4.81 -6.95
N SER A 223 2.16 6.00 -7.56
CA SER A 223 1.13 6.55 -8.42
C SER A 223 1.28 5.99 -9.82
N ARG A 224 0.17 5.59 -10.43
CA ARG A 224 0.16 5.21 -11.85
C ARG A 224 0.46 6.40 -12.77
N PHE A 225 0.34 7.63 -12.26
CA PHE A 225 0.64 8.86 -12.96
C PHE A 225 2.05 9.40 -12.69
N ILE A 226 2.97 8.58 -12.14
CA ILE A 226 4.35 8.98 -11.82
C ILE A 226 5.06 9.73 -12.96
N LYS A 227 4.85 9.31 -14.23
CA LYS A 227 5.44 9.98 -15.40
C LYS A 227 4.93 11.40 -15.60
N MET A 228 3.65 11.64 -15.32
CA MET A 228 3.05 12.98 -15.41
C MET A 228 3.53 13.84 -14.24
N LEU A 229 3.48 13.29 -13.03
CA LEU A 229 3.93 13.97 -11.81
C LEU A 229 5.40 14.39 -11.88
N GLY A 230 6.26 13.55 -12.44
CA GLY A 230 7.67 13.86 -12.66
C GLY A 230 7.89 14.99 -13.69
N LYS A 231 7.03 15.09 -14.72
CA LYS A 231 7.12 16.20 -15.71
C LYS A 231 6.77 17.56 -15.12
N ILE A 232 5.92 17.60 -14.10
CA ILE A 232 5.53 18.82 -13.39
C ILE A 232 6.31 19.01 -12.08
N GLU A 233 7.42 18.28 -11.92
CA GLU A 233 8.37 18.39 -10.79
C GLU A 233 7.74 18.21 -9.39
N MET A 234 6.58 17.54 -9.30
CA MET A 234 5.92 17.25 -8.02
C MET A 234 6.55 16.08 -7.27
N VAL A 235 7.26 15.20 -7.98
CA VAL A 235 7.92 14.02 -7.45
C VAL A 235 9.24 13.79 -8.17
N GLY A 236 10.19 13.15 -7.48
CA GLY A 236 11.42 12.65 -8.08
C GLY A 236 11.18 11.35 -8.86
N LYS A 237 11.86 10.27 -8.46
CA LYS A 237 11.69 8.95 -9.08
C LYS A 237 10.46 8.19 -8.59
N ARG A 238 10.05 8.46 -7.35
CA ARG A 238 9.07 7.70 -6.57
C ARG A 238 8.06 8.66 -5.98
N SER A 239 6.82 8.22 -5.90
CA SER A 239 5.72 8.95 -5.26
C SER A 239 5.44 8.43 -3.86
N ALA A 240 5.72 7.15 -3.59
CA ALA A 240 5.68 6.60 -2.23
C ALA A 240 6.69 7.33 -1.34
N LEU A 241 6.21 7.95 -0.27
CA LEU A 241 6.93 8.86 0.63
C LEU A 241 7.52 10.13 -0.03
N GLY A 242 7.40 10.29 -1.35
CA GLY A 242 7.90 11.44 -2.12
C GLY A 242 6.85 12.50 -2.41
N LEU A 243 5.57 12.13 -2.48
CA LEU A 243 4.46 13.05 -2.78
C LEU A 243 3.65 13.36 -1.52
N LYS A 244 3.54 14.65 -1.17
CA LYS A 244 2.63 15.13 -0.11
C LYS A 244 1.33 15.63 -0.72
N LEU A 245 0.20 15.02 -0.36
CA LEU A 245 -1.11 15.27 -0.98
C LEU A 245 -1.86 16.44 -0.35
N ILE A 246 -1.62 16.72 0.93
CA ILE A 246 -2.24 17.83 1.65
C ILE A 246 -1.12 18.78 2.08
N THR A 247 -1.09 19.96 1.47
CA THR A 247 -0.26 21.09 1.87
C THR A 247 -1.15 22.13 2.56
N ASP A 248 -0.62 22.84 3.56
CA ASP A 248 -1.35 23.91 4.26
C ASP A 248 -1.74 25.08 3.33
N ASN A 249 -1.29 25.04 2.07
CA ASN A 249 -1.69 25.92 1.00
C ASN A 249 -2.12 25.07 -0.21
N PRO A 250 -3.43 24.85 -0.43
CA PRO A 250 -3.89 24.16 -1.63
C PRO A 250 -3.58 25.01 -2.87
N ILE A 251 -2.78 24.47 -3.80
CA ILE A 251 -2.63 25.04 -5.13
C ILE A 251 -3.80 24.49 -5.98
N TRP A 252 -5.00 25.04 -5.79
CA TRP A 252 -6.13 24.88 -6.70
C TRP A 252 -6.66 26.28 -7.06
#